data_AF-A0A914Q4R3-F1
#
_entry.id   AF-A0A914Q4R3-F1
#
_cell.length_a   1.000
_cell.length_b   1.000
_cell.length_c   1.000
_cell.angle_alpha   90.00
_cell.angle_beta   90.00
_cell.angle_gamma   90.00
#
_symmetry.space_group_name_H-M   'P 1'
#
loop_
_entity.id
_entity.type
_entity.pdbx_description
1 polymer ?
#
loop_
_entity_poly.entity_id
_entity_poly.type
_entity_poly.pdbx_seq_one_letter_code
_entity_poly.pdbx_strand_id
1 'polypeptide(L)'
;MAKVDVFNVTKNNDATKTAIHVNVESFKCDNAVLRDYEWSSNEKMEQIFKSNQAFDPTLTRQYFGTYSGLTKMMPAIKWLAEPAEVTMDLYDPRYRPWFIGAETAPKDIIFLID
;
A
#
# COMPACT_ATOMS: atom_id res chain seq x y z
N MET A 1 -6.07 27.41 -25.28
CA MET A 1 -4.78 26.68 -25.36
C MET A 1 -4.18 26.70 -23.95
N ALA A 2 -4.61 25.78 -23.10
CA ALA A 2 -4.16 25.70 -21.70
C ALA A 2 -2.94 24.80 -21.64
N LYS A 3 -1.87 25.28 -21.00
CA LYS A 3 -0.61 24.56 -20.79
C LYS A 3 -0.89 23.24 -20.07
N VAL A 4 -0.42 22.15 -20.67
CA VAL A 4 -0.24 20.86 -19.99
C VAL A 4 0.93 21.05 -19.03
N ASP A 5 0.63 21.33 -17.77
CA ASP A 5 1.63 21.23 -16.73
C ASP A 5 1.96 19.74 -16.55
N VAL A 6 3.09 19.33 -17.12
CA VAL A 6 3.73 18.05 -16.77
C VAL A 6 4.17 18.19 -15.32
N PHE A 7 3.28 17.87 -14.39
CA PHE A 7 3.58 17.87 -12.98
C PHE A 7 4.61 16.77 -12.72
N ASN A 8 5.87 17.18 -12.55
CA ASN A 8 6.91 16.37 -11.93
C ASN A 8 6.33 15.65 -10.70
N VAL A 9 6.46 14.32 -10.68
CA VAL A 9 5.98 13.37 -9.64
C VAL A 9 6.54 13.68 -8.23
N THR A 10 7.38 14.70 -8.08
CA THR A 10 8.11 15.04 -6.86
C THR A 10 7.39 15.99 -5.90
N LYS A 11 6.22 16.55 -6.21
CA LYS A 11 5.65 17.63 -5.38
C LYS A 11 4.80 17.25 -4.17
N ASN A 12 4.42 15.98 -3.95
CA ASN A 12 3.51 15.61 -2.85
C ASN A 12 3.86 14.32 -2.10
N ASN A 13 5.08 13.81 -2.24
CA ASN A 13 5.53 12.64 -1.47
C ASN A 13 6.27 13.13 -0.23
N ASP A 14 5.66 12.95 0.94
CA ASP A 14 6.32 13.27 2.20
C ASP A 14 7.24 12.10 2.54
N ALA A 15 8.55 12.30 2.32
CA ALA A 15 9.58 11.28 2.49
C ALA A 15 9.66 10.75 3.94
N THR A 16 9.10 11.51 4.89
CA THR A 16 9.20 11.25 6.33
C THR A 16 7.94 10.67 6.94
N LYS A 17 6.84 10.61 6.18
CA LYS A 17 5.54 10.15 6.66
C LYS A 17 5.13 8.84 6.04
N THR A 18 4.15 8.20 6.66
CA THR A 18 3.49 7.02 6.14
C THR A 18 2.17 7.37 5.47
N ALA A 19 1.81 6.64 4.42
CA ALA A 19 0.47 6.68 3.82
C ALA A 19 -0.24 5.35 4.08
N ILE A 20 -1.58 5.40 4.16
CA ILE A 20 -2.45 4.23 4.24
C ILE A 20 -3.31 4.20 2.97
N HIS A 21 -3.34 3.03 2.35
CA HIS A 21 -4.21 2.68 1.24
C HIS A 21 -5.17 1.60 1.72
N VAL A 22 -6.43 1.67 1.29
CA VAL A 22 -7.46 0.66 1.55
C VAL A 22 -8.05 0.28 0.21
N ASN A 23 -8.08 -1.02 -0.09
CA ASN A 23 -8.68 -1.56 -1.30
C ASN A 23 -10.18 -1.22 -1.39
N VAL A 24 -10.69 -1.10 -2.61
CA VAL A 24 -12.07 -0.67 -2.87
C VAL A 24 -13.13 -1.69 -2.43
N GLU A 25 -12.78 -2.98 -2.40
CA GLU A 25 -13.67 -4.07 -1.97
C GLU A 25 -13.91 -4.07 -0.46
N SER A 26 -12.97 -3.52 0.33
CA SER A 26 -13.12 -3.46 1.77
C SER A 26 -13.97 -2.25 2.14
N PHE A 27 -15.12 -2.51 2.76
CA PHE A 27 -16.00 -1.46 3.25
C PHE A 27 -15.27 -0.60 4.27
N LYS A 28 -15.28 0.73 4.09
CA LYS A 28 -14.54 1.69 4.94
C LYS A 28 -14.90 1.62 6.43
N CYS A 29 -16.05 1.05 6.78
CA CYS A 29 -16.48 0.86 8.17
C CYS A 29 -16.57 -0.63 8.57
N ASP A 30 -15.88 -1.53 7.86
CA ASP A 30 -15.69 -2.89 8.34
C ASP A 30 -14.84 -2.86 9.62
N ASN A 31 -15.33 -3.52 10.68
CA ASN A 31 -14.63 -3.64 11.95
C ASN A 31 -13.22 -4.22 11.79
N ALA A 32 -13.00 -5.09 10.80
CA ALA A 32 -11.68 -5.65 10.52
C ALA A 32 -10.70 -4.58 10.02
N VAL A 33 -11.14 -3.69 9.12
CA VAL A 33 -10.34 -2.58 8.58
C VAL A 33 -10.10 -1.53 9.66
N LEU A 34 -11.11 -1.19 10.46
CA LEU A 34 -10.98 -0.21 11.56
C LEU A 34 -9.98 -0.68 12.61
N ARG A 35 -10.10 -1.92 13.08
CA ARG A 35 -9.12 -2.52 14.00
C ARG A 35 -7.72 -2.45 13.41
N ASP A 36 -7.58 -2.80 12.14
CA ASP A 36 -6.28 -2.83 11.47
C ASP A 36 -5.69 -1.43 11.30
N TYR A 37 -6.54 -0.44 11.03
CA TYR A 37 -6.17 0.96 11.00
C TYR A 37 -5.73 1.47 12.38
N GLU A 38 -6.45 1.12 13.46
CA GLU A 38 -6.15 1.58 14.81
C GLU A 38 -4.78 1.10 15.30
N TRP A 39 -4.49 -0.20 15.19
CA TRP A 39 -3.20 -0.72 15.65
C TRP A 39 -2.05 -0.28 14.73
N SER A 40 -2.29 -0.16 13.41
CA SER A 40 -1.28 0.29 12.47
C SER A 40 -0.95 1.78 12.58
N SER A 41 -1.90 2.59 13.07
CA SER A 41 -1.72 4.03 13.31
C SER A 41 -0.94 4.32 14.59
N ASN A 42 -0.47 3.30 15.30
CA ASN A 42 0.41 3.47 16.45
C ASN A 42 1.74 4.10 16.04
N GLU A 43 2.19 5.12 16.79
CA GLU A 43 3.46 5.84 16.58
C GLU A 43 4.67 4.91 16.52
N LYS A 44 4.62 3.76 17.22
CA LYS A 44 5.69 2.76 17.21
C LYS A 44 6.02 2.26 15.80
N MET A 45 5.02 2.09 14.92
CA MET A 45 5.28 1.62 13.56
C MET A 45 6.04 2.66 12.73
N GLU A 46 5.69 3.94 12.87
CA GLU A 46 6.38 5.02 12.16
C GLU A 46 7.82 5.19 12.66
N GLN A 47 8.05 5.02 13.96
CA GLN A 47 9.40 4.99 14.55
C GLN A 47 10.25 3.86 13.98
N ILE A 48 9.69 2.65 13.81
CA ILE A 48 10.39 1.52 13.21
C ILE A 48 10.79 1.84 11.77
N PHE A 49 9.88 2.37 10.95
CA PHE A 49 10.22 2.72 9.57
C PHE A 49 11.31 3.79 9.48
N LYS A 50 11.26 4.81 10.33
CA LYS A 50 12.31 5.84 10.42
C LYS A 50 13.64 5.25 10.88
N SER A 51 13.62 4.36 11.87
CA SER A 51 14.81 3.65 12.34
C SER A 51 15.44 2.79 11.24
N ASN A 52 14.64 2.06 10.46
CA ASN A 52 15.12 1.25 9.35
C ASN A 52 15.74 2.10 8.23
N GLN A 53 15.13 3.25 7.91
CA GLN A 53 15.67 4.19 6.93
C GLN A 53 16.96 4.87 7.42
N ALA A 54 17.07 5.14 8.72
CA ALA A 54 18.29 5.68 9.33
C ALA A 54 19.42 4.65 9.37
N PHE A 55 19.08 3.37 9.58
CA PHE A 55 20.03 2.26 9.55
C PHE A 55 20.51 1.95 8.13
N ASP A 56 19.61 1.93 7.15
CA ASP A 56 19.92 1.72 5.73
C ASP A 56 19.33 2.85 4.86
N PRO A 57 20.14 3.87 4.52
CA PRO A 57 19.72 4.95 3.65
C PRO A 57 19.40 4.53 2.21
N THR A 58 19.77 3.31 1.79
CA THR A 58 19.46 2.79 0.44
C THR A 58 18.04 2.25 0.32
N LEU A 59 17.33 2.12 1.46
CA LEU A 59 15.97 1.62 1.53
C LEU A 59 14.97 2.60 0.89
N THR A 60 14.46 2.22 -0.28
CA THR A 60 13.57 3.10 -1.08
C THR A 60 12.12 3.10 -0.61
N ARG A 61 11.61 1.94 -0.16
CA ARG A 61 10.23 1.76 0.28
C ARG A 61 10.14 0.72 1.39
N GLN A 62 9.27 0.99 2.33
CA GLN A 62 8.84 0.05 3.36
C GLN A 62 7.32 -0.02 3.30
N TYR A 63 6.76 -1.22 3.40
CA TYR A 63 5.32 -1.41 3.39
C TYR A 63 4.94 -2.68 4.12
N PHE A 64 3.70 -2.73 4.59
CA PHE A 64 3.04 -3.96 4.97
C PHE A 64 1.57 -3.91 4.52
N GLY A 65 0.99 -5.08 4.39
CA GLY A 65 -0.43 -5.25 4.12
C GLY A 65 -1.08 -6.10 5.20
N THR A 66 -2.39 -5.95 5.35
CA THR A 66 -3.21 -6.75 6.25
C THR A 66 -4.22 -7.58 5.47
N TYR A 67 -4.78 -8.59 6.12
CA TYR A 67 -5.85 -9.41 5.55
C TYR A 67 -7.17 -8.63 5.36
N SER A 68 -7.34 -7.49 6.03
CA SER A 68 -8.47 -6.58 5.79
C SER A 68 -8.31 -5.75 4.51
N GLY A 69 -7.18 -5.85 3.80
CA GLY A 69 -6.92 -5.10 2.57
C GLY A 69 -6.33 -3.70 2.79
N LEU A 70 -5.93 -3.39 4.03
CA LEU A 70 -5.19 -2.18 4.35
C LEU A 70 -3.71 -2.36 3.99
N THR A 71 -3.13 -1.37 3.33
CA THR A 71 -1.70 -1.29 3.03
C THR A 71 -1.13 0.00 3.58
N LYS A 72 -0.09 -0.09 4.41
CA LYS A 72 0.63 1.08 4.92
C LYS A 72 2.03 1.11 4.33
N MET A 73 2.46 2.28 3.87
CA MET A 73 3.74 2.45 3.17
C MET A 73 4.49 3.72 3.60
N MET A 74 5.82 3.65 3.57
CA MET A 74 6.76 4.77 3.72
C MET A 74 7.77 4.73 2.55
N PRO A 75 8.09 5.87 1.91
CA PRO A 75 7.53 7.20 2.14
C PRO A 75 6.05 7.29 1.73
N ALA A 76 5.36 8.32 2.20
CA ALA A 76 3.97 8.56 1.85
C ALA A 76 3.87 8.92 0.36
N ILE A 77 3.14 8.12 -0.41
CA ILE A 77 2.90 8.34 -1.83
C ILE A 77 1.41 8.57 -2.03
N LYS A 78 1.06 9.63 -2.77
CA LYS A 78 -0.32 9.82 -3.20
C LYS A 78 -0.72 8.67 -4.13
N TRP A 79 -1.78 7.96 -3.79
CA TRP A 79 -2.30 6.92 -4.67
C TRP A 79 -2.90 7.54 -5.94
N LEU A 80 -2.34 7.22 -7.10
CA LEU A 80 -2.81 7.69 -8.39
C LEU A 80 -3.35 6.49 -9.17
N ALA A 81 -4.66 6.42 -9.32
CA ALA A 81 -5.29 5.60 -10.36
C ALA A 81 -5.37 6.47 -11.62
N GLU A 82 -4.57 6.18 -12.64
CA GLU A 82 -4.62 6.90 -13.91
C GLU A 82 -5.20 6.01 -15.01
N PRO A 83 -6.07 6.55 -15.89
CA PRO A 83 -6.74 7.85 -15.80
C PRO A 83 -7.88 7.86 -14.76
N ALA A 84 -7.84 8.81 -13.83
CA ALA A 84 -8.73 8.90 -12.66
C ALA A 84 -10.24 9.01 -13.00
N GLU A 85 -10.58 9.40 -14.22
CA GLU A 85 -11.97 9.51 -14.69
C GLU A 85 -12.56 8.17 -15.17
N VAL A 86 -11.71 7.18 -15.48
CA VAL A 86 -12.12 5.91 -16.09
C VAL A 86 -11.75 4.71 -15.22
N THR A 87 -10.70 4.82 -14.39
CA THR A 87 -10.15 3.67 -13.68
C THR A 87 -10.40 3.74 -12.18
N MET A 88 -11.13 2.73 -11.70
CA MET A 88 -11.18 2.41 -10.27
C MET A 88 -9.89 1.70 -9.89
N ASP A 89 -9.36 2.06 -8.73
CA ASP A 89 -8.18 1.42 -8.18
C ASP A 89 -8.50 0.00 -7.68
N LEU A 90 -7.98 -1.01 -8.36
CA LEU A 90 -8.13 -2.43 -8.00
C LEU A 90 -6.95 -2.96 -7.18
N TYR A 91 -6.17 -2.08 -6.55
CA TYR A 91 -5.09 -2.53 -5.69
C TYR A 91 -5.64 -3.22 -4.43
N ASP A 92 -5.20 -4.45 -4.21
CA ASP A 92 -5.39 -5.20 -2.97
C ASP A 92 -4.08 -5.89 -2.61
N PRO A 93 -3.55 -5.73 -1.37
CA PRO A 93 -2.30 -6.35 -0.97
C PRO A 93 -2.35 -7.89 -1.07
N ARG A 94 -3.52 -8.50 -0.83
CA ARG A 94 -3.68 -9.96 -0.76
C ARG A 94 -3.46 -10.65 -2.10
N TYR A 95 -3.63 -9.92 -3.20
CA TYR A 95 -3.38 -10.43 -4.55
C TYR A 95 -1.98 -10.08 -5.06
N ARG A 96 -1.14 -9.43 -4.25
CA ARG A 96 0.22 -9.06 -4.67
C ARG A 96 1.19 -10.22 -4.46
N PRO A 97 2.12 -10.46 -5.42
CA PRO A 97 3.10 -11.54 -5.30
C PRO A 97 3.93 -11.49 -4.01
N TRP A 98 4.27 -10.29 -3.52
CA TRP A 98 5.04 -10.13 -2.28
C TRP A 98 4.24 -10.58 -1.04
N PHE A 99 2.91 -10.42 -1.04
CA PHE A 99 2.05 -10.83 0.07
C PHE A 99 1.86 -12.34 0.03
N ILE A 100 1.48 -12.88 -1.14
CA ILE A 100 1.25 -14.31 -1.35
C ILE A 100 2.52 -15.12 -1.06
N GLY A 101 3.68 -14.62 -1.51
CA GLY A 101 4.98 -15.27 -1.28
C GLY A 101 5.45 -15.22 0.17
N ALA A 102 4.94 -14.28 0.98
CA ALA A 102 5.19 -14.24 2.42
C ALA A 102 4.18 -15.11 3.21
N GLU A 103 2.97 -15.28 2.69
CA GLU A 103 1.90 -16.03 3.33
C GLU A 103 2.05 -17.55 3.16
N THR A 104 2.47 -18.00 1.98
CA THR A 104 2.49 -19.43 1.66
C THR A 104 3.76 -19.86 0.92
N ALA A 105 4.17 -21.11 1.14
CA ALA A 105 5.21 -21.75 0.35
C ALA A 105 4.74 -21.99 -1.10
N PRO A 106 5.67 -22.16 -2.07
CA PRO A 106 5.33 -22.55 -3.45
C PRO A 106 4.51 -23.83 -3.50
N LYS A 107 3.53 -23.88 -4.42
CA LYS A 107 2.60 -25.01 -4.60
C LYS A 107 2.44 -25.33 -6.08
N ASP A 108 2.42 -26.61 -6.41
CA ASP A 108 2.03 -27.10 -7.73
C ASP A 108 0.50 -27.28 -7.78
N ILE A 109 -0.17 -26.67 -8.75
CA ILE A 109 -1.63 -26.59 -8.84
C ILE A 109 -2.08 -27.18 -10.19
N ILE A 110 -3.11 -28.03 -10.17
CA ILE A 110 -3.79 -28.53 -11.37
C ILE A 110 -5.24 -28.02 -11.34
N PHE A 111 -5.65 -27.32 -12.38
CA PHE A 111 -7.05 -26.94 -12.59
C PHE A 111 -7.73 -28.01 -13.45
N LEU A 112 -8.71 -28.72 -12.89
CA LEU A 112 -9.59 -29.61 -13.65
C LEU A 112 -10.88 -28.85 -13.96
N ILE A 113 -11.18 -28.70 -15.23
CA ILE A 113 -12.37 -28.02 -15.73
C ILE A 113 -13.12 -29.06 -16.58
N ASP A 114 -14.41 -29.21 -16.31
CA ASP A 114 -15.33 -30.03 -17.12
C ASP A 114 -15.72 -29.27 -18.40
#